data_AF-A0A642PM43-F1
#
_entry.id   AF-A0A642PM43-F1
#
_cell.length_a   1.000
_cell.length_b   1.000
_cell.length_c   1.000
_cell.angle_alpha   90.00
_cell.angle_beta   90.00
_cell.angle_gamma   90.00
#
_symmetry.space_group_name_H-M   'P 1'
#
loop_
_entity.id
_entity.type
_entity.pdbx_description
1 polymer ?
#
loop_
_entity_poly.entity_id
_entity_poly.type
_entity_poly.pdbx_seq_one_letter_code
_entity_poly.pdbx_strand_id
1 'polypeptide(L)'
;MRRRNWTVPYALFLLVFVIVPLLLIVLYAFTDDGGAFTLANFRKFMMHPEAMNTFVYSIGIAVITTLVCLLLGYPAAYILSQKQFNTSRTMV
;
A
#
# COMPACT_ATOMS: atom_id res chain seq x y z
N MET A 1 -0.60 -33.97 15.82
CA MET A 1 -0.74 -33.76 14.36
C MET A 1 -0.15 -32.40 14.00
N ARG A 2 1.03 -32.38 13.37
CA ARG A 2 1.87 -31.19 13.15
C ARG A 2 1.39 -30.45 11.89
N ARG A 3 0.57 -29.41 12.04
CA ARG A 3 0.09 -28.57 10.91
C ARG A 3 1.28 -27.85 10.27
N ARG A 4 1.93 -28.50 9.30
CA ARG A 4 3.09 -27.98 8.58
C ARG A 4 2.64 -27.61 7.16
N ASN A 5 2.77 -26.33 6.82
CA ASN A 5 2.90 -25.77 5.46
C ASN A 5 1.66 -25.39 4.62
N TRP A 6 0.54 -24.98 5.23
CA TRP A 6 -0.52 -24.28 4.47
C TRP A 6 -0.10 -22.89 3.96
N THR A 7 1.02 -22.37 4.47
CA THR A 7 1.63 -21.12 4.00
C THR A 7 2.32 -21.26 2.64
N VAL A 8 2.77 -22.46 2.26
CA VAL A 8 3.48 -22.69 0.99
C VAL A 8 2.59 -22.45 -0.24
N PRO A 9 1.38 -23.03 -0.36
CA PRO A 9 0.52 -22.76 -1.51
C PRO A 9 0.11 -21.28 -1.59
N TYR A 10 -0.12 -20.63 -0.44
CA TYR A 10 -0.43 -19.20 -0.38
C TYR A 10 0.74 -18.32 -0.83
N ALA A 11 1.96 -18.62 -0.37
CA ALA A 11 3.16 -17.88 -0.78
C ALA A 11 3.46 -18.03 -2.27
N LEU A 12 3.28 -19.24 -2.82
CA LEU A 12 3.44 -19.50 -4.25
C LEU A 12 2.40 -18.72 -5.06
N PHE A 13 1.15 -18.66 -4.60
CA PHE A 13 0.10 -17.87 -5.22
C PHE A 13 0.45 -16.38 -5.23
N LEU A 14 0.86 -15.80 -4.10
CA LEU A 14 1.29 -14.40 -4.04
C LEU A 14 2.48 -14.12 -4.96
N LEU A 15 3.44 -15.04 -5.03
CA LEU A 15 4.60 -14.86 -5.89
C LEU A 15 4.18 -14.76 -7.37
N VAL A 16 3.36 -15.69 -7.84
CA VAL A 16 2.95 -15.74 -9.25
C VAL A 16 1.98 -14.60 -9.61
N PHE A 17 1.02 -14.28 -8.74
CA PHE A 17 -0.06 -13.35 -9.09
C PHE A 17 0.15 -11.91 -8.61
N VAL A 18 1.09 -11.68 -7.70
CA VAL A 18 1.40 -10.33 -7.19
C VAL A 18 2.83 -9.95 -7.56
N ILE A 19 3.82 -10.79 -7.24
CA ILE A 19 5.23 -10.41 -7.42
C ILE A 19 5.62 -10.39 -8.90
N VAL A 20 5.30 -11.43 -9.68
CA VAL A 20 5.62 -11.49 -11.11
C VAL A 20 5.05 -10.28 -11.90
N PRO A 21 3.75 -9.91 -11.79
CA PRO A 21 3.25 -8.75 -12.53
C PRO A 21 3.89 -7.43 -12.07
N LEU A 22 4.22 -7.27 -10.78
CA LEU A 22 4.97 -6.10 -10.31
C LEU A 22 6.38 -6.03 -10.91
N LEU A 23 7.08 -7.16 -11.02
CA LEU A 23 8.38 -7.21 -11.69
C LEU A 23 8.26 -6.85 -13.17
N LEU A 24 7.22 -7.32 -13.87
CA LEU A 24 6.96 -6.93 -15.26
C LEU A 24 6.73 -5.42 -15.39
N ILE A 25 5.96 -4.81 -14.49
CA ILE A 25 5.76 -3.34 -14.48
C ILE A 25 7.12 -2.63 -14.36
N VAL A 26 7.99 -3.08 -13.45
CA VAL A 26 9.33 -2.50 -13.29
C VAL A 26 10.16 -2.70 -14.56
N LEU A 27 10.19 -3.90 -15.14
CA LEU A 27 10.96 -4.17 -16.37
C LEU A 27 10.50 -3.27 -17.52
N TYR A 28 9.19 -3.17 -17.77
CA TYR A 28 8.66 -2.31 -18.83
C TYR A 28 8.84 -0.81 -18.53
N ALA A 29 8.85 -0.39 -17.27
CA ALA A 29 9.15 0.99 -16.91
C ALA A 29 10.57 1.40 -17.34
N PHE A 30 11.52 0.47 -17.32
CA PHE A 30 12.94 0.70 -17.63
C PHE A 30 13.39 0.19 -19.01
N THR A 31 12.48 -0.35 -19.83
CA THR A 31 12.83 -0.97 -21.12
C THR A 31 12.06 -0.31 -22.26
N ASP A 32 12.69 -0.13 -23.42
CA ASP A 32 12.06 0.36 -24.65
C ASP A 32 11.49 -0.77 -25.52
N ASP A 33 10.77 -0.46 -26.60
CA ASP A 33 10.19 -1.44 -27.53
C ASP A 33 11.24 -2.42 -28.11
N GLY A 34 12.51 -1.99 -28.17
CA GLY A 34 13.64 -2.78 -28.63
C GLY A 34 14.37 -3.60 -27.55
N GLY A 35 13.89 -3.59 -26.29
CA GLY A 35 14.55 -4.32 -25.19
C GLY A 35 15.75 -3.60 -24.56
N ALA A 36 16.05 -2.37 -24.98
CA ALA A 36 17.13 -1.56 -24.43
C ALA A 36 16.69 -0.85 -23.14
N PHE A 37 17.61 -0.70 -22.18
CA PHE A 37 17.36 0.04 -20.96
C PHE A 37 17.19 1.54 -21.25
N THR A 38 16.10 2.16 -20.77
CA THR A 38 15.75 3.56 -21.02
C THR A 38 15.01 4.19 -19.84
N LEU A 39 15.16 5.50 -19.68
CA LEU A 39 14.34 6.32 -18.76
C LEU A 39 13.30 7.18 -19.51
N ALA A 40 13.15 6.97 -20.82
CA ALA A 40 12.21 7.73 -21.64
C ALA A 40 10.76 7.59 -21.16
N ASN A 41 10.37 6.40 -20.67
CA ASN A 41 9.03 6.13 -20.12
C ASN A 41 8.72 7.00 -18.89
N PHE A 42 9.70 7.20 -17.99
CA PHE A 42 9.55 8.10 -16.85
C PHE A 42 9.41 9.54 -17.29
N ARG A 43 10.26 10.00 -18.23
CA ARG A 43 10.14 11.34 -18.79
C ARG A 43 8.78 11.56 -19.44
N LYS A 44 8.28 10.58 -20.21
CA LYS A 44 6.95 10.61 -20.83
C LYS A 44 5.87 10.77 -19.76
N PHE A 45 5.91 9.97 -18.70
CA PHE A 45 5.00 10.10 -17.56
C PHE A 45 5.05 11.50 -16.93
N MET A 46 6.24 12.05 -16.72
CA MET A 46 6.42 13.37 -16.11
C MET A 46 5.93 14.52 -16.99
N MET A 47 6.05 14.37 -18.31
CA MET A 47 5.61 15.37 -19.28
C MET A 47 4.11 15.27 -19.57
N HIS A 48 3.43 14.19 -19.18
CA HIS A 48 1.97 14.06 -19.29
C HIS A 48 1.30 14.79 -18.12
N PRO A 49 0.68 15.97 -18.36
CA PRO A 49 0.22 16.82 -17.28
C PRO A 49 -0.86 16.16 -16.42
N GLU A 50 -1.75 15.38 -17.03
CA GLU A 50 -2.81 14.68 -16.31
C GLU A 50 -2.25 13.65 -15.31
N ALA A 51 -1.28 12.85 -15.74
CA ALA A 51 -0.65 11.84 -14.90
C ALA A 51 0.07 12.47 -13.70
N MET A 52 0.81 13.56 -13.94
CA MET A 52 1.51 14.28 -12.88
C MET A 52 0.54 14.95 -11.90
N ASN A 53 -0.50 15.59 -12.41
CA ASN A 53 -1.48 16.29 -11.60
C ASN A 53 -2.22 15.30 -10.66
N THR A 54 -2.69 14.17 -11.21
CA THR A 54 -3.32 13.11 -10.42
C THR A 54 -2.36 12.53 -9.37
N PHE A 55 -1.08 12.35 -9.71
CA PHE A 55 -0.07 11.87 -8.76
C PHE A 55 0.10 12.81 -7.56
N VAL A 56 0.27 14.11 -7.82
CA VAL A 56 0.43 15.13 -6.78
C VAL A 56 -0.84 15.27 -5.93
N TYR A 57 -2.02 15.28 -6.56
CA TYR A 57 -3.28 15.30 -5.82
C TYR A 57 -3.44 14.09 -4.91
N SER A 58 -3.11 12.90 -5.39
CA SER A 58 -3.22 11.66 -4.61
C SER A 58 -2.32 11.69 -3.38
N ILE A 59 -1.08 12.18 -3.53
CA ILE A 59 -0.15 12.36 -2.39
C ILE A 59 -0.71 13.39 -1.41
N GLY A 60 -1.19 14.54 -1.89
CA GLY A 60 -1.78 15.58 -1.05
C GLY A 60 -2.96 15.05 -0.23
N ILE A 61 -3.87 14.33 -0.88
CA ILE A 61 -5.03 13.70 -0.22
C ILE A 61 -4.57 12.64 0.79
N ALA A 62 -3.60 11.78 0.44
CA ALA A 62 -3.08 10.77 1.35
C ALA A 62 -2.45 11.37 2.63
N VAL A 63 -1.72 12.47 2.50
CA VAL A 63 -1.13 13.16 3.66
C VAL A 63 -2.21 13.80 4.54
N ILE A 64 -3.15 14.53 3.94
CA ILE A 64 -4.24 15.19 4.67
C ILE A 64 -5.07 14.14 5.41
N THR A 65 -5.47 13.06 4.72
CA THR A 65 -6.26 11.98 5.32
C THR A 65 -5.50 11.30 6.46
N THR A 66 -4.20 11.02 6.30
CA THR A 66 -3.37 10.46 7.37
C THR A 66 -3.34 11.37 8.60
N LEU A 67 -3.13 12.68 8.40
CA LEU A 67 -3.12 13.66 9.49
C LEU A 67 -4.47 13.75 10.20
N VAL A 68 -5.57 13.76 9.45
CA VAL A 68 -6.92 13.78 10.02
C VAL A 68 -7.21 12.49 10.79
N CYS A 69 -6.84 11.33 10.23
CA CYS A 69 -6.97 10.04 10.92
C CYS A 69 -6.17 10.00 12.22
N LEU A 70 -4.96 10.56 12.24
CA LEU A 70 -4.15 10.64 13.45
C LEU A 70 -4.75 11.62 14.45
N LEU A 71 -5.18 12.81 13.99
CA LEU A 71 -5.76 13.84 14.84
C LEU A 71 -7.05 13.38 15.52
N LEU A 72 -7.86 12.55 14.86
CA LEU A 72 -9.11 12.03 15.44
C LEU A 72 -8.92 10.67 16.12
N GLY A 73 -8.18 9.77 15.49
CA GLY A 73 -7.96 8.40 15.97
C GLY A 73 -7.06 8.33 17.20
N TYR A 74 -6.04 9.20 17.30
CA TYR A 74 -5.15 9.20 18.46
C TYR A 74 -5.86 9.65 19.75
N PRO A 75 -6.64 10.75 19.78
CA PRO A 75 -7.44 11.09 20.95
C PRO A 75 -8.47 10.03 21.31
N ALA A 76 -9.15 9.45 20.32
CA ALA A 76 -10.11 8.38 20.56
C ALA A 76 -9.44 7.15 21.21
N ALA A 77 -8.29 6.72 20.68
CA ALA A 77 -7.49 5.64 21.25
C ALA A 77 -6.96 6.00 22.65
N TYR A 78 -6.55 7.26 22.88
CA TYR A 78 -6.09 7.73 24.18
C TYR A 78 -7.19 7.67 25.24
N ILE A 79 -8.40 8.16 24.93
CA ILE A 79 -9.58 8.09 25.81
C ILE A 79 -9.92 6.63 26.12
N LEU A 80 -9.89 5.74 25.12
CA LEU A 80 -10.16 4.31 25.30
C LEU A 80 -9.07 3.59 26.11
N SER A 81 -7.81 4.04 26.00
CA SER A 81 -6.68 3.47 26.73
C SER A 81 -6.65 3.82 28.22
N GLN A 82 -7.30 4.92 28.59
CA GLN A 82 -7.46 5.34 29.99
C GLN A 82 -8.47 4.40 30.65
N LYS A 83 -8.01 3.61 31.62
CA LYS A 83 -8.69 2.54 32.37
C LYS A 83 -10.00 2.90 33.10
N GLN A 84 -10.70 3.98 32.79
CA GLN A 84 -12.01 4.28 33.37
C GLN A 84 -13.19 3.57 32.69
N PHE A 85 -12.95 2.83 31.59
CA PHE A 85 -13.81 1.74 31.12
C PHE A 85 -13.38 0.38 31.71
N ASN A 86 -13.09 0.35 33.02
CA ASN A 86 -12.93 -0.88 33.80
C ASN A 86 -14.29 -1.55 34.06
N THR A 87 -14.98 -1.97 33.00
CA THR A 87 -16.13 -2.88 33.12
C THR A 87 -16.21 -3.75 31.87
N SER A 88 -15.27 -4.68 31.74
CA SER A 88 -15.66 -6.05 31.39
C SER A 88 -16.45 -6.61 32.57
N ARG A 89 -17.68 -6.14 32.78
CA ARG A 89 -18.71 -7.02 33.31
C ARG A 89 -19.02 -7.95 32.15
N THR A 90 -18.40 -9.12 32.20
CA THR A 90 -19.02 -10.35 31.75
C THR A 90 -20.53 -10.25 31.99
N MET A 91 -21.30 -10.08 30.92
CA MET A 91 -22.72 -10.35 30.94
C MET A 91 -22.90 -11.57 30.04
N VAL A 92 -22.78 -12.72 30.72
CA VAL A 92 -23.24 -14.08 30.40
C VAL A 92 -23.04 -14.56 28.96
#